data_AF-A0A7K0CNA9-F1
#
_entry.id   AF-A0A7K0CNA9-F1
#
_cell.length_a   1.000
_cell.length_b   1.000
_cell.length_c   1.000
_cell.angle_alpha   90.00
_cell.angle_beta   90.00
_cell.angle_gamma   90.00
#
_symmetry.space_group_name_H-M   'P 1'
#
loop_
_entity.id
_entity.type
_entity.pdbx_description
1 polymer ?
#
loop_
_entity_poly.entity_id
_entity_poly.type
_entity_poly.pdbx_seq_one_letter_code
_entity_poly.pdbx_strand_id
1 'polypeptide(L)'
;MAGNDGDPGGPARQELQALAAGGGIAAALPALGASLRWATAALAAARDDTGHAALEGFYGLFDALEELPDLVAEVPRLLAAARPGPRPAQELTRLTAELGALGERMDRDRADLVRLTAAEEELSRRLADHGELRERVDELRGLERLADALDALAGQRQVIDERLRVLRSGDTSALRDLDDAGAELVRLTRDRLEALPPRISDTLRQAEETGARLADAERELARATAELETLRRRLESVAAELGDRVPALGRHARADRELAEALAALHDAPDPGAPVLEQARGAVREVERRLGEIDGVLRDVLADRDRAAARPVR
;
A
#
# COMPACT_ATOMS: atom_id res chain seq x y z
N MET A 1 30.11 31.92 11.67
CA MET A 1 29.82 31.19 12.91
C MET A 1 28.64 30.28 12.61
N ALA A 2 28.93 29.04 12.19
CA ALA A 2 27.91 28.04 11.96
C ALA A 2 27.49 27.47 13.31
N GLY A 3 26.18 27.39 13.55
CA GLY A 3 25.61 26.82 14.76
C GLY A 3 26.05 25.37 14.90
N ASN A 4 26.57 25.03 16.07
CA ASN A 4 26.72 23.66 16.52
C ASN A 4 25.30 23.15 16.80
N ASP A 5 24.57 22.75 15.75
CA ASP A 5 23.31 22.03 15.88
C ASP A 5 23.64 20.74 16.62
N GLY A 6 23.30 20.73 17.91
CA GLY A 6 23.72 19.71 18.85
C GLY A 6 23.21 18.36 18.40
N ASP A 7 24.13 17.45 18.08
CA ASP A 7 23.86 16.04 17.84
C ASP A 7 22.97 15.51 18.99
N PRO A 8 21.66 15.33 18.77
CA PRO A 8 20.72 14.97 19.83
C PRO A 8 21.00 13.57 20.40
N GLY A 9 21.87 12.79 19.75
CA GLY A 9 22.32 11.46 20.19
C GLY A 9 23.69 11.40 20.85
N GLY A 10 24.45 12.50 20.90
CA GLY A 10 25.84 12.53 21.38
C GLY A 10 26.10 11.83 22.73
N PRO A 11 25.34 12.14 23.81
CA PRO A 11 25.59 11.52 25.13
C PRO A 11 25.20 10.04 25.19
N ALA A 12 24.09 9.65 24.55
CA ALA A 12 23.65 8.25 24.53
C ALA A 12 24.60 7.35 23.70
N ARG A 13 25.16 7.90 22.62
CA ARG A 13 26.17 7.23 21.79
C ARG A 13 27.49 7.02 22.55
N GLN A 14 27.93 7.98 23.34
CA GLN A 14 29.12 7.86 24.18
C GLN A 14 28.91 6.83 25.31
N GLU A 15 27.73 6.81 25.92
CA GLU A 15 27.33 5.80 26.92
C GLU A 15 27.35 4.38 26.33
N LEU A 16 26.79 4.20 25.12
CA LEU A 16 26.83 2.93 24.39
C LEU A 16 28.24 2.42 24.12
N GLN A 17 29.15 3.29 23.67
CA GLN A 17 30.53 2.92 23.40
C GLN A 17 31.27 2.48 24.67
N ALA A 18 31.02 3.17 25.80
CA ALA A 18 31.61 2.82 27.08
C ALA A 18 31.07 1.47 27.60
N LEU A 19 29.77 1.20 27.45
CA LEU A 19 29.14 -0.05 27.86
C LEU A 19 29.55 -1.23 26.97
N ALA A 20 29.67 -1.02 25.66
CA ALA A 20 30.12 -2.05 24.71
C ALA A 20 31.56 -2.53 24.99
N ALA A 21 32.42 -1.64 25.50
CA ALA A 21 33.80 -1.98 25.88
C ALA A 21 33.89 -2.82 27.17
N GLY A 22 32.89 -2.76 28.04
CA GLY A 22 32.88 -3.47 29.33
C GLY A 22 32.62 -4.98 29.24
N GLY A 23 31.89 -5.43 28.21
CA GLY A 23 31.55 -6.84 27.98
C GLY A 23 30.63 -7.49 29.04
N GLY A 24 30.02 -8.61 28.67
CA GLY A 24 29.19 -9.43 29.58
C GLY A 24 27.75 -8.95 29.80
N ILE A 25 26.93 -9.77 30.48
CA ILE A 25 25.49 -9.54 30.69
C ILE A 25 25.21 -8.24 31.47
N ALA A 26 26.06 -7.92 32.44
CA ALA A 26 25.94 -6.72 33.27
C ALA A 26 26.12 -5.41 32.48
N ALA A 27 26.84 -5.45 31.36
CA ALA A 27 27.00 -4.31 30.45
C ALA A 27 25.99 -4.35 29.27
N ALA A 28 25.56 -5.55 28.85
CA ALA A 28 24.65 -5.75 27.73
C ALA A 28 23.23 -5.18 27.96
N LEU A 29 22.65 -5.37 29.15
CA LEU A 29 21.30 -4.84 29.43
C LEU A 29 21.27 -3.31 29.55
N PRO A 30 22.21 -2.64 30.24
CA PRO A 30 22.34 -1.18 30.18
C PRO A 30 22.60 -0.68 28.75
N ALA A 31 23.41 -1.39 27.96
CA ALA A 31 23.66 -1.03 26.56
C ALA A 31 22.38 -1.10 25.72
N LEU A 32 21.55 -2.14 25.89
CA LEU A 32 20.24 -2.23 25.24
C LEU A 32 19.31 -1.07 25.67
N GLY A 33 19.32 -0.71 26.95
CA GLY A 33 18.57 0.45 27.43
C GLY A 33 19.04 1.76 26.79
N ALA A 34 20.35 1.95 26.65
CA ALA A 34 20.95 3.12 26.02
C ALA A 34 20.70 3.17 24.50
N SER A 35 20.73 2.02 23.80
CA SER A 35 20.41 1.93 22.38
C SER A 35 18.94 2.26 22.10
N LEU A 36 18.00 1.75 22.91
CA LEU A 36 16.59 2.09 22.75
C LEU A 36 16.32 3.59 22.95
N ARG A 37 16.94 4.21 23.96
CA ARG A 37 16.83 5.66 24.18
C ARG A 37 17.40 6.46 23.00
N TRP A 38 18.57 6.07 22.52
CA TRP A 38 19.21 6.70 21.37
C TRP A 38 18.37 6.55 20.09
N ALA A 39 17.89 5.34 19.80
CA ALA A 39 17.03 5.07 18.64
C ALA A 39 15.73 5.87 18.70
N THR A 40 15.11 5.98 19.88
CA THR A 40 13.90 6.81 20.06
C THR A 40 14.18 8.29 19.78
N ALA A 41 15.32 8.81 20.25
CA ALA A 41 15.74 10.19 19.97
C ALA A 41 16.04 10.41 18.48
N ALA A 42 16.71 9.46 17.83
CA ALA A 42 17.01 9.51 16.40
C ALA A 42 15.73 9.47 15.54
N LEU A 43 14.77 8.60 15.88
CA LEU A 43 13.46 8.53 15.21
C LEU A 43 12.64 9.80 15.43
N ALA A 44 12.70 10.39 16.62
CA ALA A 44 12.05 11.66 16.89
C ALA A 44 12.65 12.81 16.06
N ALA A 45 13.97 12.83 15.87
CA ALA A 45 14.64 13.80 15.00
C ALA A 45 14.31 13.57 13.51
N ALA A 46 14.29 12.31 13.07
CA ALA A 46 13.97 11.95 11.69
C ALA A 46 12.51 12.24 11.29
N ARG A 47 11.62 12.41 12.26
CA ARG A 47 10.20 12.76 12.02
C ARG A 47 10.03 14.12 11.35
N ASP A 48 10.93 15.06 11.63
CA ASP A 48 10.87 16.42 11.08
C ASP A 48 11.62 16.54 9.74
N ASP A 49 12.33 15.49 9.32
CA ASP A 49 13.04 15.41 8.04
C ASP A 49 12.16 14.76 6.94
N THR A 50 12.07 15.42 5.78
CA THR A 50 11.29 14.89 4.65
C THR A 50 12.10 13.91 3.80
N GLY A 51 11.55 12.70 3.60
CA GLY A 51 11.95 11.79 2.53
C GLY A 51 12.92 10.68 2.97
N HIS A 52 14.17 10.76 2.50
CA HIS A 52 15.11 9.63 2.54
C HIS A 52 15.53 9.22 3.96
N ALA A 53 15.82 10.18 4.84
CA ALA A 53 16.24 9.89 6.22
C ALA A 53 15.14 9.22 7.05
N ALA A 54 13.88 9.61 6.84
CA ALA A 54 12.73 8.98 7.48
C ALA A 54 12.53 7.53 6.98
N LEU A 55 12.73 7.28 5.68
CA LEU A 55 12.69 5.93 5.11
C LEU A 55 13.84 5.05 5.61
N GLU A 56 15.06 5.58 5.64
CA GLU A 56 16.23 4.86 6.15
C GLU A 56 16.07 4.52 7.64
N GLY A 57 15.59 5.47 8.45
CA GLY A 57 15.26 5.24 9.85
C GLY A 57 14.15 4.21 10.04
N PHE A 58 13.15 4.20 9.16
CA PHE A 58 12.08 3.19 9.16
C PHE A 58 12.64 1.79 8.83
N TYR A 59 13.42 1.63 7.77
CA TYR A 59 14.03 0.34 7.42
C TYR A 59 14.99 -0.15 8.50
N GLY A 60 15.84 0.73 9.06
CA GLY A 60 16.73 0.37 10.15
C GLY A 60 15.99 -0.05 11.43
N LEU A 61 14.82 0.55 11.71
CA LEU A 61 13.94 0.08 12.79
C LEU A 61 13.36 -1.31 12.49
N PHE A 62 12.95 -1.56 11.24
CA PHE A 62 12.46 -2.86 10.82
C PHE A 62 13.52 -3.95 11.01
N ASP A 63 14.75 -3.72 10.52
CA ASP A 63 15.86 -4.66 10.67
C ASP A 63 16.16 -4.94 12.16
N ALA A 64 16.15 -3.91 13.00
CA ALA A 64 16.35 -4.07 14.44
C ALA A 64 15.23 -4.88 15.12
N LEU A 65 14.00 -4.82 14.60
CA LEU A 65 12.87 -5.58 15.11
C LEU A 65 12.89 -7.05 14.66
N GLU A 66 13.61 -7.41 13.59
CA GLU A 66 13.80 -8.81 13.17
C GLU A 66 14.54 -9.64 14.24
N GLU A 67 15.36 -9.00 15.08
CA GLU A 67 16.12 -9.64 16.18
C GLU A 67 15.30 -9.78 17.48
N LEU A 68 14.12 -9.14 17.55
CA LEU A 68 13.27 -9.12 18.75
C LEU A 68 12.74 -10.52 19.15
N PRO A 69 12.35 -11.42 18.23
CA PRO A 69 11.86 -12.76 18.59
C PRO A 69 12.89 -13.58 19.38
N ASP A 70 14.17 -13.49 19.02
CA ASP A 70 15.25 -14.20 19.70
C ASP A 70 15.44 -13.67 21.13
N LEU A 71 15.41 -12.34 21.29
CA LEU A 71 15.44 -11.72 22.61
C LEU A 71 14.24 -12.15 23.48
N VAL A 72 13.03 -12.13 22.89
CA VAL A 72 11.78 -12.54 23.53
C VAL A 72 11.82 -14.01 23.96
N ALA A 73 12.42 -14.89 23.15
CA ALA A 73 12.55 -16.31 23.45
C ALA A 73 13.46 -16.60 24.65
N GLU A 74 14.42 -15.72 24.97
CA GLU A 74 15.33 -15.87 26.11
C GLU A 74 14.74 -15.33 27.43
N VAL A 75 13.74 -14.44 27.40
CA VAL A 75 13.13 -13.85 28.61
C VAL A 75 12.58 -14.92 29.58
N PRO A 76 11.85 -15.96 29.15
CA PRO A 76 11.39 -17.02 30.06
C PRO A 76 12.53 -17.77 30.76
N ARG A 77 13.66 -17.98 30.07
CA ARG A 77 14.85 -18.64 30.63
C ARG A 77 15.52 -17.75 31.67
N LEU A 78 15.62 -16.46 31.38
CA LEU A 78 16.14 -15.46 32.32
C LEU A 78 15.26 -15.35 33.57
N LEU A 79 13.94 -15.34 33.42
CA LEU A 79 12.97 -15.33 34.52
C LEU A 79 13.10 -16.56 35.41
N ALA A 80 13.23 -17.75 34.81
CA ALA A 80 13.43 -18.99 35.54
C ALA A 80 14.72 -18.99 36.38
N ALA A 81 15.80 -18.40 35.85
CA ALA A 81 17.09 -18.31 36.51
C ALA A 81 17.10 -17.25 37.64
N ALA A 82 16.52 -16.07 37.39
CA ALA A 82 16.56 -14.94 38.31
C ALA A 82 15.60 -15.08 39.51
N ARG A 83 14.57 -15.93 39.40
CA ARG A 83 13.51 -16.12 40.41
C ARG A 83 12.98 -14.80 40.99
N PRO A 84 12.56 -13.86 40.14
CA PRO A 84 12.01 -12.59 40.63
C PRO A 84 10.73 -12.84 41.42
N GLY A 85 10.35 -11.87 42.25
CA GLY A 85 9.04 -11.89 42.91
C GLY A 85 7.88 -12.04 41.92
N PRO A 86 6.69 -12.45 42.39
CA PRO A 86 5.56 -12.78 41.51
C PRO A 86 5.11 -11.62 40.63
N ARG A 87 5.17 -10.38 41.14
CA ARG A 87 4.72 -9.19 40.41
C ARG A 87 5.63 -8.85 39.22
N PRO A 88 6.97 -8.70 39.37
CA PRO A 88 7.86 -8.52 38.21
C PRO A 88 7.78 -9.67 37.19
N ALA A 89 7.60 -10.91 37.64
CA ALA A 89 7.46 -12.06 36.74
C ALA A 89 6.19 -11.96 35.87
N GLN A 90 5.05 -11.57 36.45
CA GLN A 90 3.80 -11.37 35.72
C GLN A 90 3.89 -10.23 34.71
N GLU A 91 4.48 -9.10 35.11
CA GLU A 91 4.62 -7.95 34.23
C GLU A 91 5.53 -8.23 33.04
N LEU A 92 6.68 -8.88 33.27
CA LEU A 92 7.56 -9.29 32.17
C LEU A 92 6.87 -10.28 31.24
N THR A 93 6.13 -11.25 31.78
CA THR A 93 5.36 -12.20 30.97
C THR A 93 4.31 -11.49 30.10
N ARG A 94 3.60 -10.50 30.66
CA ARG A 94 2.62 -9.68 29.94
C ARG A 94 3.28 -8.91 28.80
N LEU A 95 4.38 -8.21 29.08
CA LEU A 95 5.13 -7.45 28.07
C LEU A 95 5.68 -8.35 26.97
N THR A 96 6.20 -9.53 27.31
CA THR A 96 6.66 -10.52 26.33
C THR A 96 5.52 -10.97 25.40
N ALA A 97 4.32 -11.20 25.95
CA ALA A 97 3.15 -11.55 25.14
C ALA A 97 2.70 -10.39 24.23
N GLU A 98 2.71 -9.16 24.75
CA GLU A 98 2.37 -7.96 23.96
C GLU A 98 3.35 -7.73 22.81
N LEU A 99 4.65 -7.89 23.05
CA LEU A 99 5.70 -7.81 22.01
C LEU A 99 5.56 -8.92 20.97
N GLY A 100 5.30 -10.17 21.40
CA GLY A 100 5.04 -11.28 20.48
C GLY A 100 3.84 -11.01 19.58
N ALA A 101 2.71 -10.55 20.14
CA ALA A 101 1.52 -10.20 19.37
C ALA A 101 1.74 -9.02 18.42
N LEU A 102 2.64 -8.08 18.76
CA LEU A 102 3.04 -7.00 17.86
C LEU A 102 3.89 -7.54 16.70
N GLY A 103 4.85 -8.42 16.97
CA GLY A 103 5.64 -9.11 15.95
C GLY A 103 4.75 -9.85 14.94
N GLU A 104 3.81 -10.66 15.42
CA GLU A 104 2.85 -11.36 14.56
C GLU A 104 1.95 -10.43 13.72
N ARG A 105 1.67 -9.21 14.21
CA ARG A 105 0.97 -8.19 13.40
C ARG A 105 1.88 -7.65 12.31
N MET A 106 3.12 -7.29 12.64
CA MET A 106 4.09 -6.78 11.68
C MET A 106 4.41 -7.79 10.57
N ASP A 107 4.55 -9.07 10.91
CA ASP A 107 4.77 -10.14 9.92
C ASP A 107 3.59 -10.26 8.95
N ARG A 108 2.37 -10.15 9.45
CA ARG A 108 1.17 -10.12 8.61
C ARG A 108 1.14 -8.89 7.72
N ASP A 109 1.41 -7.71 8.27
CA ASP A 109 1.45 -6.47 7.50
C ASP A 109 2.55 -6.52 6.42
N ARG A 110 3.70 -7.14 6.71
CA ARG A 110 4.77 -7.38 5.73
C ARG A 110 4.33 -8.33 4.62
N ALA A 111 3.69 -9.44 4.97
CA ALA A 111 3.14 -10.37 3.99
C ALA A 111 2.07 -9.69 3.11
N ASP A 112 1.26 -8.81 3.69
CA ASP A 112 0.26 -8.02 2.97
C ASP A 112 0.92 -7.03 2.01
N LEU A 113 1.97 -6.32 2.45
CA LEU A 113 2.73 -5.41 1.60
C LEU A 113 3.37 -6.13 0.41
N VAL A 114 4.03 -7.28 0.63
CA VAL A 114 4.62 -8.08 -0.45
C VAL A 114 3.56 -8.52 -1.46
N ARG A 115 2.38 -8.94 -0.98
CA ARG A 115 1.26 -9.31 -1.86
C ARG A 115 0.74 -8.12 -2.66
N LEU A 116 0.64 -6.93 -2.04
CA LEU A 116 0.21 -5.71 -2.71
C LEU A 116 1.21 -5.24 -3.76
N THR A 117 2.51 -5.25 -3.47
CA THR A 117 3.56 -4.92 -4.45
C THR A 117 3.51 -5.86 -5.65
N ALA A 118 3.37 -7.17 -5.42
CA ALA A 118 3.23 -8.12 -6.52
C ALA A 118 1.96 -7.88 -7.36
N ALA A 119 0.86 -7.49 -6.73
CA ALA A 119 -0.37 -7.13 -7.44
C ALA A 119 -0.22 -5.82 -8.25
N GLU A 120 0.51 -4.83 -7.71
CA GLU A 120 0.83 -3.59 -8.42
C GLU A 120 1.71 -3.81 -9.64
N GLU A 121 2.74 -4.66 -9.53
CA GLU A 121 3.60 -5.06 -10.66
C GLU A 121 2.79 -5.79 -11.74
N GLU A 122 1.89 -6.69 -11.35
CA GLU A 122 0.98 -7.37 -12.27
C GLU A 122 0.04 -6.40 -12.99
N LEU A 123 -0.57 -5.45 -12.27
CA LEU A 123 -1.42 -4.43 -12.88
C LEU A 123 -0.64 -3.53 -13.83
N SER A 124 0.59 -3.17 -13.47
CA SER A 124 1.47 -2.37 -14.33
C SER A 124 1.81 -3.10 -15.63
N ARG A 125 2.07 -4.41 -15.58
CA ARG A 125 2.27 -5.25 -16.77
C ARG A 125 1.01 -5.29 -17.64
N ARG A 126 -0.16 -5.54 -17.04
CA ARG A 126 -1.44 -5.55 -17.78
C ARG A 126 -1.75 -4.20 -18.45
N LEU A 127 -1.42 -3.09 -17.79
CA LEU A 127 -1.57 -1.75 -18.38
C LEU A 127 -0.65 -1.55 -19.58
N ALA A 128 0.58 -2.05 -19.53
CA ALA A 128 1.50 -2.03 -20.67
C ALA A 128 0.97 -2.88 -21.84
N ASP A 129 0.49 -4.09 -21.56
CA ASP A 129 -0.13 -4.98 -22.56
C ASP A 129 -1.36 -4.32 -23.21
N HIS A 130 -2.16 -3.59 -22.42
CA HIS A 130 -3.29 -2.81 -22.93
C HIS A 130 -2.86 -1.65 -23.83
N GLY A 131 -1.75 -1.00 -23.51
CA GLY A 131 -1.14 0.01 -24.38
C GLY A 131 -0.82 -0.58 -25.75
N GLU A 132 -0.11 -1.71 -25.79
CA GLU A 132 0.26 -2.39 -27.02
C GLU A 132 -0.98 -2.85 -27.82
N LEU A 133 -2.00 -3.39 -27.15
CA LEU A 133 -3.26 -3.78 -27.81
C LEU A 133 -3.99 -2.59 -28.44
N ARG A 134 -4.00 -1.42 -27.79
CA ARG A 134 -4.59 -0.20 -28.38
C ARG A 134 -3.84 0.24 -29.62
N GLU A 135 -2.51 0.24 -29.59
CA GLU A 135 -1.68 0.56 -30.76
C GLU A 135 -1.98 -0.38 -31.94
N ARG A 136 -2.09 -1.69 -31.68
CA ARG A 136 -2.48 -2.68 -32.70
C ARG A 136 -3.88 -2.45 -33.26
N VAL A 137 -4.86 -2.08 -32.43
CA VAL A 137 -6.22 -1.75 -32.90
C VAL A 137 -6.22 -0.51 -33.79
N ASP A 138 -5.45 0.52 -33.42
CA ASP A 138 -5.34 1.73 -34.22
C ASP A 138 -4.60 1.49 -35.55
N GLU A 139 -3.61 0.59 -35.57
CA GLU A 139 -2.98 0.10 -36.79
C GLU A 139 -3.99 -0.62 -37.69
N LEU A 140 -4.80 -1.54 -37.14
CA LEU A 140 -5.84 -2.26 -37.89
C LEU A 140 -6.89 -1.31 -38.49
N ARG A 141 -7.33 -0.29 -37.74
CA ARG A 141 -8.21 0.77 -38.25
C ARG A 141 -7.53 1.62 -39.34
N GLY A 142 -6.20 1.77 -39.27
CA GLY A 142 -5.40 2.37 -40.34
C GLY A 142 -5.45 1.53 -41.61
N LEU A 143 -5.27 0.22 -41.49
CA LEU A 143 -5.32 -0.73 -42.60
C LEU A 143 -6.71 -0.85 -43.22
N GLU A 144 -7.77 -0.85 -42.41
CA GLU A 144 -9.17 -0.84 -42.88
C GLU A 144 -9.45 0.39 -43.76
N ARG A 145 -9.07 1.59 -43.29
CA ARG A 145 -9.20 2.82 -44.10
C ARG A 145 -8.39 2.77 -45.40
N LEU A 146 -7.22 2.11 -45.39
CA LEU A 146 -6.42 1.92 -46.59
C LEU A 146 -7.11 0.95 -47.57
N ALA A 147 -7.74 -0.12 -47.06
CA ALA A 147 -8.50 -1.05 -47.87
C ALA A 147 -9.70 -0.36 -48.55
N ASP A 148 -10.48 0.44 -47.80
CA ASP A 148 -11.57 1.24 -48.34
C ASP A 148 -11.10 2.19 -49.46
N ALA A 149 -9.93 2.81 -49.28
CA ALA A 149 -9.34 3.69 -50.28
C ALA A 149 -8.91 2.93 -51.56
N LEU A 150 -8.41 1.70 -51.42
CA LEU A 150 -8.07 0.83 -52.57
C LEU A 150 -9.32 0.42 -53.36
N ASP A 151 -10.42 0.09 -52.68
CA ASP A 151 -11.68 -0.23 -53.34
C ASP A 151 -12.25 0.98 -54.09
N ALA A 152 -12.16 2.18 -53.50
CA ALA A 152 -12.54 3.42 -54.16
C ALA A 152 -11.70 3.69 -55.42
N LEU A 153 -10.38 3.46 -55.36
CA LEU A 153 -9.48 3.58 -56.52
C LEU A 153 -9.79 2.54 -57.61
N ALA A 154 -10.12 1.31 -57.23
CA ALA A 154 -10.56 0.27 -58.18
C ALA A 154 -11.84 0.70 -58.91
N GLY A 155 -12.81 1.27 -58.17
CA GLY A 155 -14.02 1.85 -58.76
C GLY A 155 -13.73 3.00 -59.73
N GLN A 156 -12.82 3.92 -59.38
CA GLN A 156 -12.39 5.01 -60.27
C GLN A 156 -11.74 4.49 -61.55
N ARG A 157 -10.86 3.48 -61.44
CA ARG A 157 -10.25 2.83 -62.59
C ARG A 157 -11.30 2.22 -63.52
N GLN A 158 -12.30 1.53 -62.98
CA GLN A 158 -13.38 0.95 -63.79
C GLN A 158 -14.15 2.03 -64.57
N VAL A 159 -14.41 3.18 -63.96
CA VAL A 159 -15.05 4.33 -64.64
C VAL A 159 -14.16 4.90 -65.75
N ILE A 160 -12.85 5.01 -65.52
CA ILE A 160 -11.89 5.47 -66.55
C ILE A 160 -11.83 4.48 -67.71
N ASP A 161 -11.73 3.18 -67.42
CA ASP A 161 -11.68 2.12 -68.43
C ASP A 161 -12.94 2.12 -69.31
N GLU A 162 -14.12 2.37 -68.72
CA GLU A 162 -15.37 2.49 -69.46
C GLU A 162 -15.40 3.73 -70.37
N ARG A 163 -14.95 4.89 -69.87
CA ARG A 163 -14.81 6.11 -70.68
C ARG A 163 -13.83 5.92 -71.83
N LEU A 164 -12.71 5.23 -71.56
CA LEU A 164 -11.75 4.89 -72.60
C LEU A 164 -12.39 3.99 -73.65
N ARG A 165 -13.14 2.93 -73.29
CA ARG A 165 -13.86 2.12 -74.30
C ARG A 165 -14.77 2.97 -75.20
N VAL A 166 -15.52 3.89 -74.63
CA VAL A 166 -16.39 4.80 -75.42
C VAL A 166 -15.55 5.63 -76.40
N LEU A 167 -14.45 6.24 -75.94
CA LEU A 167 -13.55 7.01 -76.81
C LEU A 167 -12.90 6.16 -77.91
N ARG A 168 -12.49 4.93 -77.56
CA ARG A 168 -11.86 3.95 -78.44
C ARG A 168 -12.77 3.40 -79.53
N SER A 169 -14.09 3.49 -79.36
CA SER A 169 -15.05 3.14 -80.41
C SER A 169 -15.07 4.12 -81.58
N GLY A 170 -14.35 5.25 -81.48
CA GLY A 170 -13.98 6.11 -82.61
C GLY A 170 -12.50 5.94 -83.00
N ASP A 171 -12.25 5.45 -84.22
CA ASP A 171 -10.97 5.31 -84.94
C ASP A 171 -9.93 4.26 -84.47
N THR A 172 -9.69 3.24 -85.32
CA THR A 172 -9.14 1.91 -84.95
C THR A 172 -7.82 1.52 -85.64
N SER A 173 -6.68 2.10 -85.25
CA SER A 173 -5.38 1.47 -85.55
C SER A 173 -4.34 1.50 -84.43
N ALA A 174 -4.32 2.52 -83.57
CA ALA A 174 -3.45 2.56 -82.39
C ALA A 174 -3.94 1.72 -81.19
N LEU A 175 -5.06 1.00 -81.39
CA LEU A 175 -5.88 0.47 -80.30
C LEU A 175 -5.57 -0.96 -79.84
N ARG A 176 -4.94 -1.76 -80.69
CA ARG A 176 -4.72 -3.19 -80.37
C ARG A 176 -3.60 -3.40 -79.35
N ASP A 177 -2.50 -2.67 -79.47
CA ASP A 177 -1.36 -2.80 -78.55
C ASP A 177 -1.72 -2.34 -77.12
N LEU A 178 -2.70 -1.43 -77.00
CA LEU A 178 -3.22 -0.94 -75.72
C LEU A 178 -4.30 -1.86 -75.12
N ASP A 179 -4.90 -2.72 -75.95
CA ASP A 179 -5.89 -3.72 -75.53
C ASP A 179 -5.21 -4.92 -74.89
N ASP A 180 -4.08 -5.38 -75.46
CA ASP A 180 -3.28 -6.47 -74.91
C ASP A 180 -2.66 -6.09 -73.55
N ALA A 181 -2.10 -4.88 -73.43
CA ALA A 181 -1.59 -4.36 -72.15
C ALA A 181 -2.69 -4.15 -71.10
N GLY A 182 -3.91 -3.80 -71.55
CA GLY A 182 -5.08 -3.66 -70.69
C GLY A 182 -5.61 -5.00 -70.19
N ALA A 183 -5.64 -6.03 -71.05
CA ALA A 183 -6.08 -7.37 -70.70
C ALA A 183 -5.18 -8.01 -69.64
N GLU A 184 -3.86 -7.83 -69.76
CA GLU A 184 -2.89 -8.34 -68.79
C GLU A 184 -3.05 -7.66 -67.42
N LEU A 185 -3.29 -6.35 -67.40
CA LEU A 185 -3.58 -5.59 -66.18
C LEU A 185 -4.91 -5.99 -65.56
N VAL A 186 -5.97 -6.23 -66.34
CA VAL A 186 -7.27 -6.69 -65.84
C VAL A 186 -7.15 -8.09 -65.22
N ARG A 187 -6.40 -8.99 -65.85
CA ARG A 187 -6.12 -10.33 -65.32
C ARG A 187 -5.39 -10.27 -63.98
N LEU A 188 -4.29 -9.52 -63.89
CA LEU A 188 -3.53 -9.32 -62.65
C LEU A 188 -4.36 -8.64 -61.53
N THR A 189 -5.31 -7.79 -61.90
CA THR A 189 -6.20 -7.12 -60.94
C THR A 189 -7.30 -8.07 -60.46
N ARG A 190 -7.85 -8.90 -61.35
CA ARG A 190 -8.83 -9.95 -61.00
C ARG A 190 -8.21 -11.01 -60.11
N ASP A 191 -7.02 -11.49 -60.43
CA ASP A 191 -6.28 -12.48 -59.61
C ASP A 191 -5.98 -11.94 -58.20
N ARG A 192 -5.69 -10.63 -58.08
CA ARG A 192 -5.54 -9.98 -56.77
C ARG A 192 -6.88 -9.82 -56.04
N LEU A 193 -7.95 -9.45 -56.74
CA LEU A 193 -9.29 -9.27 -56.16
C LEU A 193 -9.91 -10.59 -55.68
N GLU A 194 -9.68 -11.71 -56.34
CA GLU A 194 -10.17 -13.02 -55.88
C GLU A 194 -9.45 -13.53 -54.62
N ALA A 195 -8.24 -13.03 -54.35
CA ALA A 195 -7.48 -13.36 -53.15
C ALA A 195 -7.84 -12.49 -51.91
N LEU A 196 -8.57 -11.39 -52.10
CA LEU A 196 -8.95 -10.46 -51.03
C LEU A 196 -10.09 -10.96 -50.11
N PRO A 197 -11.19 -11.56 -50.60
CA PRO A 197 -12.36 -11.91 -49.78
C PRO A 197 -12.06 -12.84 -48.61
N PRO A 198 -11.25 -13.93 -48.75
CA PRO A 198 -10.90 -14.78 -47.62
C PRO A 198 -10.05 -14.05 -46.59
N ARG A 199 -9.11 -13.21 -47.04
CA ARG A 199 -8.23 -12.43 -46.16
C ARG A 199 -8.99 -11.36 -45.38
N ILE A 200 -9.95 -10.68 -46.02
CA ILE A 200 -10.83 -9.70 -45.35
C ILE A 200 -11.71 -10.43 -44.32
N SER A 201 -12.29 -11.57 -44.66
CA SER A 201 -13.14 -12.31 -43.73
C SER A 201 -12.36 -12.83 -42.52
N ASP A 202 -11.11 -13.26 -42.70
CA ASP A 202 -10.25 -13.66 -41.59
C ASP A 202 -9.85 -12.48 -40.70
N THR A 203 -9.53 -11.32 -41.30
CA THR A 203 -9.20 -10.11 -40.51
C THR A 203 -10.40 -9.57 -39.75
N LEU A 204 -11.61 -9.57 -40.32
CA LEU A 204 -12.83 -9.17 -39.61
C LEU A 204 -13.14 -10.10 -38.44
N ARG A 205 -13.03 -11.42 -38.64
CA ARG A 205 -13.20 -12.40 -37.55
C ARG A 205 -12.17 -12.19 -36.44
N GLN A 206 -10.92 -11.92 -36.81
CA GLN A 206 -9.86 -11.65 -35.84
C GLN A 206 -10.08 -10.31 -35.10
N ALA A 207 -10.66 -9.31 -35.78
CA ALA A 207 -11.07 -8.05 -35.17
C ALA A 207 -12.24 -8.22 -34.20
N GLU A 208 -13.25 -9.04 -34.52
CA GLU A 208 -14.34 -9.38 -33.61
C GLU A 208 -13.84 -10.13 -32.37
N GLU A 209 -12.97 -11.13 -32.55
CA GLU A 209 -12.36 -11.86 -31.42
C GLU A 209 -11.55 -10.92 -30.53
N THR A 210 -10.80 -9.99 -31.12
CA THR A 210 -10.01 -9.00 -30.38
C THR A 210 -10.92 -7.98 -29.69
N GLY A 211 -12.01 -7.55 -30.33
CA GLY A 211 -13.01 -6.66 -29.75
C GLY A 211 -13.75 -7.29 -28.57
N ALA A 212 -14.06 -8.58 -28.64
CA ALA A 212 -14.65 -9.33 -27.53
C ALA A 212 -13.68 -9.40 -26.33
N ARG A 213 -12.40 -9.73 -26.57
CA ARG A 213 -11.35 -9.75 -25.54
C ARG A 213 -11.14 -8.37 -24.92
N LEU A 214 -11.20 -7.30 -25.72
CA LEU A 214 -11.12 -5.92 -25.22
C LEU A 214 -12.28 -5.60 -24.27
N ALA A 215 -13.51 -5.93 -24.67
CA ALA A 215 -14.69 -5.70 -23.84
C ALA A 215 -14.65 -6.50 -22.52
N ASP A 216 -14.10 -7.71 -22.52
CA ASP A 216 -13.87 -8.49 -21.30
C ASP A 216 -12.85 -7.81 -20.37
N ALA A 217 -11.72 -7.38 -20.91
CA ALA A 217 -10.69 -6.74 -20.11
C ALA A 217 -11.12 -5.38 -19.55
N GLU A 218 -11.90 -4.59 -20.30
CA GLU A 218 -12.49 -3.34 -19.79
C GLU A 218 -13.42 -3.59 -18.60
N ARG A 219 -14.19 -4.69 -18.61
CA ARG A 219 -15.02 -5.09 -17.47
C ARG A 219 -14.19 -5.49 -16.26
N GLU A 220 -13.09 -6.21 -16.46
CA GLU A 220 -12.17 -6.56 -15.36
C GLU A 220 -11.49 -5.33 -14.76
N LEU A 221 -11.03 -4.39 -15.59
CA LEU A 221 -10.44 -3.13 -15.13
C LEU A 221 -11.42 -2.30 -14.31
N ALA A 222 -12.68 -2.21 -14.75
CA ALA A 222 -13.72 -1.50 -14.01
C ALA A 222 -13.97 -2.13 -12.63
N ARG A 223 -13.98 -3.47 -12.54
CA ARG A 223 -14.10 -4.19 -11.26
C ARG A 223 -12.90 -3.95 -10.35
N ALA A 224 -11.69 -4.12 -10.86
CA ALA A 224 -10.46 -3.91 -10.10
C ALA A 224 -10.34 -2.47 -9.58
N THR A 225 -10.74 -1.48 -10.38
CA THR A 225 -10.75 -0.07 -9.97
C THR A 225 -11.74 0.18 -8.83
N ALA A 226 -12.94 -0.42 -8.89
CA ALA A 226 -13.93 -0.31 -7.83
C ALA A 226 -13.48 -1.00 -6.53
N GLU A 227 -12.80 -2.14 -6.63
CA GLU A 227 -12.20 -2.83 -5.50
C GLU A 227 -11.09 -2.00 -4.84
N LEU A 228 -10.20 -1.42 -5.66
CA LEU A 228 -9.10 -0.57 -5.18
C LEU A 228 -9.64 0.67 -4.43
N GLU A 229 -10.68 1.31 -4.96
CA GLU A 229 -11.32 2.45 -4.29
C GLU A 229 -12.03 2.06 -2.98
N THR A 230 -12.51 0.82 -2.89
CA THR A 230 -13.08 0.28 -1.65
C THR A 230 -11.98 0.02 -0.62
N LEU A 231 -10.85 -0.54 -1.04
CA LEU A 231 -9.68 -0.78 -0.17
C LEU A 231 -9.08 0.54 0.33
N ARG A 232 -8.97 1.58 -0.51
CA ARG A 232 -8.51 2.91 -0.11
C ARG A 232 -9.39 3.51 0.99
N ARG A 233 -10.71 3.51 0.79
CA ARG A 233 -11.65 3.98 1.82
C ARG A 233 -11.54 3.20 3.12
N ARG A 234 -11.30 1.88 3.06
CA ARG A 234 -11.07 1.06 4.24
C ARG A 234 -9.77 1.42 4.96
N LEU A 235 -8.69 1.65 4.21
CA LEU A 235 -7.41 2.07 4.76
C LEU A 235 -7.51 3.44 5.44
N GLU A 236 -8.16 4.41 4.80
CA GLU A 236 -8.45 5.72 5.39
C GLU A 236 -9.27 5.61 6.68
N SER A 237 -10.29 4.76 6.69
CA SER A 237 -11.08 4.49 7.91
C SER A 237 -10.24 3.90 9.03
N VAL A 238 -9.38 2.92 8.73
CA VAL A 238 -8.49 2.31 9.73
C VAL A 238 -7.45 3.32 10.22
N ALA A 239 -6.90 4.14 9.33
CA ALA A 239 -5.95 5.20 9.68
C ALA A 239 -6.59 6.25 10.59
N ALA A 240 -7.85 6.63 10.32
CA ALA A 240 -8.61 7.52 11.20
C ALA A 240 -8.85 6.89 12.58
N GLU A 241 -9.30 5.63 12.64
CA GLU A 241 -9.49 4.91 13.90
C GLU A 241 -8.19 4.80 14.72
N LEU A 242 -7.07 4.50 14.08
CA LEU A 242 -5.76 4.44 14.73
C LEU A 242 -5.29 5.83 15.17
N GLY A 243 -5.52 6.85 14.34
CA GLY A 243 -5.23 8.25 14.63
C GLY A 243 -5.93 8.75 15.90
N ASP A 244 -7.14 8.24 16.19
CA ASP A 244 -7.88 8.56 17.41
C ASP A 244 -7.44 7.71 18.62
N ARG A 245 -7.13 6.42 18.40
CA ARG A 245 -6.77 5.49 19.48
C ARG A 245 -5.35 5.72 20.02
N VAL A 246 -4.38 6.05 19.18
CA VAL A 246 -2.97 6.23 19.60
C VAL A 246 -2.82 7.39 20.61
N PRO A 247 -3.41 8.58 20.39
CA PRO A 247 -3.39 9.65 21.39
C PRO A 247 -4.12 9.28 22.67
N ALA A 248 -5.22 8.51 22.59
CA ALA A 248 -5.94 8.04 23.77
C ALA A 248 -5.08 7.10 24.63
N LEU A 249 -4.42 6.13 24.01
CA LEU A 249 -3.46 5.26 24.69
C LEU A 249 -2.28 6.04 25.26
N GLY A 250 -1.78 7.05 24.54
CA GLY A 250 -0.74 7.95 25.04
C GLY A 250 -1.15 8.74 26.28
N ARG A 251 -2.41 9.20 26.34
CA ARG A 251 -2.98 9.85 27.54
C ARG A 251 -3.08 8.87 28.71
N HIS A 252 -3.51 7.64 28.47
CA HIS A 252 -3.57 6.59 29.51
C HIS A 252 -2.17 6.24 30.04
N ALA A 253 -1.20 5.97 29.16
CA ALA A 253 0.18 5.68 29.56
C ALA A 253 0.86 6.84 30.29
N ARG A 254 0.46 8.09 30.01
CA ARG A 254 0.89 9.26 30.78
C ARG A 254 0.25 9.29 32.16
N ALA A 255 -1.05 9.09 32.26
CA ALA A 255 -1.76 9.03 33.53
C ALA A 255 -1.23 7.90 34.43
N ASP A 256 -0.90 6.73 33.86
CA ASP A 256 -0.30 5.61 34.58
C ASP A 256 1.09 5.94 35.13
N ARG A 257 1.91 6.68 34.36
CA ARG A 257 3.21 7.18 34.84
C ARG A 257 3.05 8.21 35.95
N GLU A 258 2.18 9.19 35.78
CA GLU A 258 1.90 10.20 36.82
C GLU A 258 1.39 9.54 38.11
N LEU A 259 0.57 8.48 38.00
CA LEU A 259 0.12 7.68 39.13
C LEU A 259 1.27 6.89 39.77
N ALA A 260 2.11 6.23 38.98
CA ALA A 260 3.27 5.48 39.48
C ALA A 260 4.27 6.39 40.20
N GLU A 261 4.53 7.59 39.66
CA GLU A 261 5.37 8.62 40.28
C GLU A 261 4.76 9.13 41.59
N ALA A 262 3.45 9.38 41.63
CA ALA A 262 2.76 9.78 42.85
C ALA A 262 2.82 8.70 43.94
N LEU A 263 2.68 7.42 43.57
CA LEU A 263 2.80 6.29 44.50
C LEU A 263 4.24 6.12 45.00
N ALA A 264 5.25 6.33 44.14
CA ALA A 264 6.65 6.28 44.53
C ALA A 264 7.01 7.42 45.49
N ALA A 265 6.57 8.65 45.20
CA ALA A 265 6.77 9.81 46.07
C ALA A 265 6.11 9.63 47.44
N LEU A 266 4.98 8.91 47.51
CA LEU A 266 4.31 8.58 48.76
C LEU A 266 5.08 7.53 49.59
N HIS A 267 5.83 6.65 48.91
CA HIS A 267 6.64 5.61 49.55
C HIS A 267 7.92 6.19 50.18
N ASP A 268 8.51 7.21 49.57
CA ASP A 268 9.75 7.86 50.01
C ASP A 268 9.55 8.95 51.09
N ALA A 269 8.30 9.22 51.51
CA ALA A 269 8.02 10.22 52.54
C ALA A 269 8.45 9.72 53.95
N PRO A 270 9.23 10.50 54.71
CA PRO A 270 9.68 10.11 56.04
C PRO A 270 8.55 10.21 57.06
N ASP A 271 8.16 9.05 57.60
CA ASP A 271 7.11 8.76 58.59
C ASP A 271 5.70 8.48 58.00
N PRO A 272 5.42 7.24 57.55
CA PRO A 272 4.12 6.83 57.00
C PRO A 272 3.13 6.55 58.14
N GLY A 273 2.71 7.61 58.84
CA GLY A 273 1.58 7.52 59.76
C GLY A 273 0.30 7.14 59.02
N ALA A 274 -0.62 6.46 59.72
CA ALA A 274 -1.98 6.10 59.29
C ALA A 274 -2.75 7.10 58.37
N PRO A 275 -2.57 8.44 58.45
CA PRO A 275 -3.15 9.39 57.48
C PRO A 275 -2.77 9.15 56.01
N VAL A 276 -1.56 8.65 55.69
CA VAL A 276 -1.08 8.53 54.30
C VAL A 276 -1.79 7.42 53.53
N LEU A 277 -2.08 6.30 54.18
CA LEU A 277 -2.86 5.19 53.61
C LEU A 277 -4.35 5.54 53.47
N GLU A 278 -4.90 6.34 54.38
CA GLU A 278 -6.27 6.88 54.23
C GLU A 278 -6.34 7.86 53.05
N GLN A 279 -5.33 8.73 52.89
CA GLN A 279 -5.24 9.66 51.75
C GLN A 279 -5.10 8.92 50.41
N ALA A 280 -4.27 7.88 50.35
CA ALA A 280 -4.16 7.02 49.17
C ALA A 280 -5.47 6.29 48.87
N ARG A 281 -6.15 5.72 49.89
CA ARG A 281 -7.47 5.09 49.72
C ARG A 281 -8.56 6.08 49.32
N GLY A 282 -8.47 7.33 49.78
CA GLY A 282 -9.36 8.41 49.35
C GLY A 282 -9.14 8.78 47.89
N ALA A 283 -7.87 8.89 47.47
CA ALA A 283 -7.51 9.14 46.08
C ALA A 283 -7.95 8.00 45.15
N VAL A 284 -7.77 6.73 45.56
CA VAL A 284 -8.26 5.57 44.79
C VAL A 284 -9.79 5.57 44.69
N ARG A 285 -10.52 5.81 45.80
CA ARG A 285 -11.99 5.91 45.78
C ARG A 285 -12.49 7.03 44.87
N GLU A 286 -11.79 8.16 44.83
CA GLU A 286 -12.13 9.29 43.94
C GLU A 286 -11.84 8.95 42.47
N VAL A 287 -10.75 8.25 42.17
CA VAL A 287 -10.45 7.76 40.81
C VAL A 287 -11.50 6.74 40.36
N GLU A 288 -11.86 5.78 41.21
CA GLU A 288 -12.93 4.80 40.94
C GLU A 288 -14.28 5.50 40.67
N ARG A 289 -14.61 6.52 41.46
CA ARG A 289 -15.83 7.33 41.27
C ARG A 289 -15.82 8.03 39.91
N ARG A 290 -14.71 8.67 39.55
CA ARG A 290 -14.58 9.37 38.25
C ARG A 290 -14.59 8.42 37.05
N LEU A 291 -13.97 7.25 37.17
CA LEU A 291 -14.05 6.22 36.13
C LEU A 291 -15.49 5.72 35.95
N GLY A 292 -16.22 5.51 37.05
CA GLY A 292 -17.65 5.17 36.99
C GLY A 292 -18.52 6.24 36.33
N GLU A 293 -18.23 7.53 36.56
CA GLU A 293 -18.90 8.65 35.87
C GLU A 293 -18.60 8.65 34.36
N ILE A 294 -17.33 8.46 33.99
CA ILE A 294 -16.90 8.38 32.58
C ILE A 294 -17.54 7.18 31.88
N ASP A 295 -17.57 6.02 32.52
CA ASP A 295 -18.23 4.82 32.01
C ASP A 295 -19.74 5.02 31.83
N GLY A 296 -20.38 5.79 32.73
CA GLY A 296 -21.76 6.21 32.59
C GLY A 296 -21.99 7.05 31.33
N VAL A 297 -21.19 8.11 31.15
CA VAL A 297 -21.27 8.99 29.97
C VAL A 297 -20.99 8.21 28.68
N LEU A 298 -19.98 7.33 28.66
CA LEU A 298 -19.66 6.50 27.51
C LEU A 298 -20.82 5.55 27.16
N ARG A 299 -21.44 4.93 28.17
CA ARG A 299 -22.60 4.05 27.97
C ARG A 299 -23.79 4.81 27.38
N ASP A 300 -24.02 6.03 27.83
CA ASP A 300 -25.09 6.89 27.30
C ASP A 300 -24.83 7.31 25.85
N VAL A 301 -23.59 7.70 25.52
CA VAL A 301 -23.18 8.06 24.15
C VAL A 301 -23.29 6.86 23.21
N LEU A 302 -22.89 5.66 23.65
CA LEU A 302 -23.04 4.43 22.87
C LEU A 302 -24.52 4.08 22.66
N ALA A 303 -25.35 4.20 23.69
CA ALA A 303 -26.78 3.97 23.58
C ALA A 303 -27.48 4.99 22.67
N ASP A 304 -27.02 6.24 22.63
CA ASP A 304 -27.50 7.28 21.71
C ASP A 304 -27.07 7.00 20.26
N ARG A 305 -25.83 6.55 20.05
CA ARG A 305 -25.34 6.13 18.74
C ARG A 305 -26.13 4.93 18.20
N ASP A 306 -26.38 3.93 19.02
CA ASP A 306 -27.16 2.75 18.62
C ASP A 306 -28.62 3.12 18.29
N ARG A 307 -29.22 4.06 19.05
CA ARG A 307 -30.55 4.62 18.74
C ARG A 307 -30.56 5.43 17.45
N ALA A 308 -29.51 6.19 17.15
CA ALA A 308 -29.37 6.93 15.91
C ALA A 308 -29.18 5.99 14.70
N ALA A 309 -28.42 4.91 14.86
CA ALA A 309 -28.23 3.88 13.84
C ALA A 309 -29.49 3.04 13.59
N ALA A 310 -30.33 2.84 14.62
CA ALA A 310 -31.59 2.10 14.51
C ALA A 310 -32.77 2.93 13.95
N ARG A 311 -32.60 4.23 13.67
CA ARG A 311 -33.64 5.02 12.98
C ARG A 311 -33.67 4.66 11.49
N PRO A 312 -34.76 4.06 10.97
CA PRO A 312 -34.87 3.78 9.55
C PRO A 312 -34.93 5.10 8.78
N VAL A 313 -34.03 5.24 7.81
CA VAL A 313 -34.03 6.34 6.83
C VAL A 313 -35.37 6.30 6.10
N ARG A 314 -36.19 7.33 6.31
CA ARG A 314 -37.47 7.54 5.61
C ARG A 314 -37.25 8.30 4.31
#